data_AF-A0A2P2LUS0-F1
#
_entry.id   AF-A0A2P2LUS0-F1
#
_cell.length_a   1.000
_cell.length_b   1.000
_cell.length_c   1.000
_cell.angle_alpha   90.00
_cell.angle_beta   90.00
_cell.angle_gamma   90.00
#
_symmetry.space_group_name_H-M   'P 1'
#
loop_
_entity.id
_entity.type
_entity.pdbx_description
1 polymer ?
#
loop_
_entity_poly.entity_id
_entity_poly.type
_entity_poly.pdbx_seq_one_letter_code
_entity_poly.pdbx_strand_id
1 'polypeptide(L)'
;MDPPLLPNPSGDGLKFYRRRGPAKNPKDEGNAAGTGDAMDDEIEHELLSEAETAWAQHEWSIQHVLFPSMRLFLKPPTSMATNGTFVQVASLEKLYKTFERC
;
A
#
# COMPACT_ATOMS: atom_id res chain seq x y z
N MET A 1 7.96 6.36 -14.31
CA MET A 1 6.85 5.46 -13.97
C MET A 1 6.23 6.08 -12.74
N ASP A 2 5.14 6.80 -12.95
CA ASP A 2 4.46 7.44 -11.84
C ASP A 2 3.66 6.38 -11.06
N PRO A 3 3.60 6.48 -9.73
CA PRO A 3 2.76 5.60 -8.94
C PRO A 3 1.28 5.76 -9.34
N PRO A 4 0.45 4.74 -9.09
CA PRO A 4 -0.99 4.86 -9.28
C PRO A 4 -1.58 6.05 -8.50
N LEU A 5 -2.60 6.70 -9.06
CA LEU A 5 -3.29 7.82 -8.40
C LEU A 5 -4.08 7.37 -7.16
N LEU A 6 -4.66 6.17 -7.23
CA LEU A 6 -5.39 5.58 -6.11
C LEU A 6 -4.41 5.02 -5.06
N PRO A 7 -4.70 5.12 -3.75
CA PRO A 7 -3.87 4.55 -2.69
C PRO A 7 -3.64 3.03 -2.82
N ASN A 8 -2.56 2.46 -2.29
CA ASN A 8 -2.41 0.99 -2.32
C ASN A 8 -3.52 0.33 -1.50
N PRO A 9 -4.32 -0.60 -2.05
CA PRO A 9 -5.40 -1.26 -1.31
C PRO A 9 -4.90 -2.34 -0.33
N SER A 10 -3.63 -2.74 -0.39
CA SER A 10 -3.05 -3.79 0.46
C SER A 10 -2.90 -3.34 1.92
N GLY A 11 -3.06 -4.30 2.84
CA GLY A 11 -2.88 -4.07 4.28
C GLY A 11 -3.82 -2.98 4.83
N ASP A 12 -3.25 -2.02 5.55
CA ASP A 12 -3.98 -0.90 6.15
C ASP A 12 -4.60 0.08 5.12
N GLY A 13 -4.30 -0.11 3.83
CA GLY A 13 -4.78 0.73 2.74
C GLY A 13 -6.26 0.53 2.40
N LEU A 14 -6.85 -0.62 2.75
CA LEU A 14 -8.24 -0.94 2.44
C LEU A 14 -9.24 0.11 2.99
N LYS A 15 -8.90 0.78 4.09
CA LYS A 15 -9.72 1.82 4.73
C LYS A 15 -10.00 3.03 3.82
N PHE A 16 -9.18 3.27 2.79
CA PHE A 16 -9.39 4.38 1.85
C PHE A 16 -10.57 4.14 0.90
N TYR A 17 -11.01 2.89 0.80
CA TYR A 17 -12.09 2.44 -0.09
C TYR A 17 -13.40 2.20 0.66
N ARG A 18 -13.45 2.55 1.94
CA ARG A 18 -14.71 2.53 2.70
C ARG A 18 -15.49 3.80 2.39
N ARG A 19 -16.79 3.65 2.12
CA ARG A 19 -17.69 4.79 2.00
C ARG A 19 -17.57 5.64 3.26
N ARG A 20 -17.28 6.93 3.10
CA ARG A 20 -17.38 7.87 4.23
C ARG A 20 -18.86 8.20 4.43
N GLY A 21 -19.44 7.77 5.54
CA GLY A 21 -20.77 8.20 5.93
C GLY A 21 -20.88 9.73 6.06
N PRO A 22 -22.10 10.26 6.10
CA PRO A 22 -22.33 11.69 6.20
C PRO A 22 -21.69 12.23 7.48
N ALA A 23 -20.84 13.25 7.34
CA ALA A 23 -20.24 13.94 8.47
C ALA A 23 -21.35 14.46 9.40
N LYS A 24 -21.45 13.93 10.62
CA LYS A 24 -22.34 14.50 11.64
C LYS A 24 -21.87 15.92 11.93
N ASN A 25 -22.71 16.90 11.60
CA ASN A 25 -22.48 18.29 11.98
C ASN A 25 -22.41 18.39 13.53
N PRO A 26 -21.45 19.13 14.10
CA PRO A 26 -21.27 19.25 15.56
C PRO A 26 -22.37 20.09 16.25
N LYS A 27 -23.58 20.18 15.70
CA LYS A 27 -24.70 20.98 16.23
C LYS A 27 -25.92 20.17 16.64
N ASP A 28 -25.86 18.84 16.65
CA ASP A 28 -27.00 17.98 16.99
C ASP A 28 -26.75 17.23 18.31
N GLU A 29 -26.57 17.98 19.40
CA GLU A 29 -26.67 17.45 20.77
C GLU A 29 -28.09 17.66 21.27
N GLY A 30 -28.98 16.68 21.05
CA GLY A 30 -30.36 16.84 21.51
C GLY A 30 -31.35 15.72 21.19
N ASN A 31 -31.02 14.44 21.37
CA ASN A 31 -31.89 13.41 21.97
C ASN A 31 -31.35 11.99 21.77
N ALA A 32 -31.23 11.26 22.88
CA ALA A 32 -30.93 9.84 22.88
C ALA A 32 -32.21 9.01 22.74
N ALA A 33 -32.33 8.26 21.65
CA ALA A 33 -33.15 7.05 21.57
C ALA A 33 -32.70 6.20 20.38
N GLY A 34 -32.52 4.88 20.63
CA GLY A 34 -32.33 3.74 19.71
C GLY A 34 -31.93 4.02 18.26
N THR A 35 -30.89 3.40 17.70
CA THR A 35 -30.82 1.96 17.46
C THR A 35 -29.39 1.70 16.99
N GLY A 36 -28.73 0.65 17.46
CA GLY A 36 -27.44 0.24 16.90
C GLY A 36 -27.65 -0.22 15.46
N ASP A 37 -27.34 0.64 14.50
CA ASP A 37 -27.39 0.28 13.08
C ASP A 37 -25.97 0.29 12.52
N ALA A 38 -25.46 -0.93 12.35
CA ALA A 38 -24.17 -1.25 11.78
C ALA A 38 -24.21 -1.10 10.26
N MET A 39 -24.34 0.14 9.77
CA MET A 39 -24.39 0.43 8.33
C MET A 39 -23.51 1.64 7.99
N ASP A 40 -22.19 1.48 8.03
CA ASP A 40 -21.27 2.40 7.33
C ASP A 40 -19.91 1.76 6.95
N ASP A 41 -19.84 0.43 6.93
CA ASP A 41 -18.63 -0.32 6.53
C ASP A 41 -18.73 -0.86 5.09
N GLU A 42 -19.57 -0.26 4.24
CA GLU A 42 -19.67 -0.70 2.86
C GLU A 42 -18.45 -0.23 2.06
N ILE A 43 -17.73 -1.19 1.50
CA ILE A 43 -16.57 -0.95 0.63
C ILE A 43 -17.08 -0.52 -0.74
N GLU A 44 -16.52 0.56 -1.28
CA GLU A 44 -16.72 0.99 -2.66
C GLU A 44 -16.00 0.02 -3.60
N HIS A 45 -16.68 -1.10 -3.90
CA HIS A 45 -16.11 -2.22 -4.66
C HIS A 45 -15.57 -1.84 -6.04
N GLU A 46 -16.21 -0.90 -6.74
CA GLU A 46 -15.73 -0.42 -8.05
C GLU A 46 -14.40 0.32 -7.91
N LEU A 47 -14.33 1.26 -6.97
CA LEU A 47 -13.12 2.04 -6.70
C LEU A 47 -11.97 1.15 -6.20
N LEU A 48 -12.28 0.15 -5.37
CA LEU A 48 -11.32 -0.83 -4.91
C LEU A 48 -10.76 -1.67 -6.06
N SER A 49 -11.62 -2.16 -6.96
CA SER A 49 -11.21 -2.97 -8.11
C SER A 49 -10.33 -2.19 -9.08
N GLU A 50 -10.64 -0.91 -9.30
CA GLU A 50 -9.80 -0.01 -10.10
C GLU A 50 -8.41 0.13 -9.46
N ALA A 51 -8.35 0.37 -8.14
CA ALA A 51 -7.10 0.49 -7.41
C ALA A 51 -6.27 -0.79 -7.48
N GLU A 52 -6.88 -1.96 -7.25
CA GLU A 52 -6.22 -3.26 -7.35
C GLU A 52 -5.60 -3.46 -8.74
N THR A 53 -6.34 -3.16 -9.80
CA THR A 53 -5.85 -3.29 -11.18
C THR A 53 -4.69 -2.33 -11.45
N ALA A 54 -4.80 -1.08 -11.01
CA ALA A 54 -3.77 -0.07 -11.21
C ALA A 54 -2.47 -0.40 -10.46
N TRP A 55 -2.58 -0.88 -9.21
CA TRP A 55 -1.43 -1.32 -8.41
C TRP A 55 -0.80 -2.59 -8.95
N ALA A 56 -1.60 -3.58 -9.36
CA ALA A 56 -1.09 -4.79 -10.00
C ALA A 56 -0.30 -4.47 -11.28
N GLN A 57 -0.82 -3.55 -12.12
CA GLN A 57 -0.12 -3.11 -13.33
C GLN A 57 1.18 -2.36 -13.02
N HIS A 58 1.20 -1.55 -11.97
CA HIS A 58 2.39 -0.84 -11.53
C HIS A 58 3.47 -1.81 -11.02
N GLU A 59 3.10 -2.75 -10.15
CA GLU A 59 3.98 -3.80 -9.64
C GLU A 59 4.52 -4.68 -10.76
N TRP A 60 3.66 -5.07 -11.71
CA TRP A 60 4.05 -5.83 -12.89
C TRP A 60 5.12 -5.08 -13.69
N SER A 61 4.90 -3.78 -13.93
CA SER A 61 5.84 -2.94 -14.68
C SER A 61 7.17 -2.78 -13.96
N ILE A 62 7.15 -2.64 -12.62
CA ILE A 62 8.37 -2.61 -11.82
C ILE A 62 9.15 -3.93 -11.97
N GLN A 63 8.48 -5.07 -11.76
CA GLN A 63 9.11 -6.38 -11.77
C GLN A 63 9.64 -6.80 -13.14
N HIS A 64 8.88 -6.51 -14.20
CA HIS A 64 9.12 -7.09 -15.52
C HIS A 64 9.67 -6.10 -16.55
N VAL A 65 9.65 -4.81 -16.25
CA VAL A 65 10.24 -3.78 -17.12
C VAL A 65 11.38 -3.07 -16.38
N LEU A 66 11.08 -2.41 -15.26
CA LEU A 66 12.05 -1.54 -14.60
C LEU A 66 13.26 -2.30 -14.05
N PHE A 67 13.04 -3.36 -13.26
CA PHE A 67 14.14 -4.15 -12.70
C PHE A 67 15.02 -4.81 -13.78
N PRO A 68 14.46 -5.43 -14.84
CA PRO A 68 15.25 -5.93 -15.96
C PRO A 68 16.08 -4.85 -16.65
N SER A 69 15.50 -3.67 -16.90
CA SER A 69 16.24 -2.54 -17.48
C SER A 69 17.35 -2.04 -16.56
N MET A 70 17.08 -1.89 -15.26
CA MET A 70 18.09 -1.47 -14.28
C MET A 70 19.26 -2.46 -14.24
N ARG A 71 19.00 -3.77 -14.25
CA ARG A 71 20.03 -4.81 -14.26
C ARG A 71 20.98 -4.67 -15.47
N LEU A 72 20.47 -4.26 -16.62
CA LEU A 72 21.24 -4.16 -17.86
C LEU A 72 21.92 -2.80 -18.04
N PHE A 73 21.30 -1.72 -17.59
CA PHE A 73 21.68 -0.36 -18.00
C PHE A 73 22.02 0.59 -16.86
N LEU A 74 21.67 0.29 -15.61
CA LEU A 74 21.96 1.18 -14.48
C LEU A 74 23.47 1.18 -14.18
N LYS A 75 24.07 2.37 -14.19
CA LYS A 75 25.42 2.62 -13.68
C LYS A 75 25.30 3.47 -12.41
N PRO A 76 25.19 2.86 -11.21
CA PRO A 76 24.89 3.61 -10.00
C PRO A 76 26.11 4.46 -9.58
N PRO A 77 25.96 5.77 -9.34
CA PRO A 77 27.01 6.59 -8.74
C PRO A 77 27.30 6.17 -7.29
N THR A 78 28.53 6.42 -6.83
CA THR A 78 28.98 6.07 -5.46
C THR A 78 28.12 6.72 -4.37
N SER A 79 27.51 7.88 -4.62
CA SER A 79 26.62 8.55 -3.67
C SER A 79 25.41 7.69 -3.28
N MET A 80 24.92 6.80 -4.17
CA MET A 80 23.81 5.90 -3.88
C MET A 80 24.10 4.90 -2.74
N ALA A 81 25.37 4.64 -2.44
CA ALA A 81 25.78 3.74 -1.36
C ALA A 81 25.64 4.37 0.04
N THR A 82 25.50 5.69 0.13
CA THR A 82 25.50 6.42 1.42
C THR A 82 24.29 7.35 1.60
N ASN A 83 23.62 7.76 0.53
CA ASN A 83 22.47 8.66 0.59
C ASN A 83 21.13 7.95 0.91
N GLY A 84 21.15 6.66 1.23
CA GLY A 84 19.96 5.87 1.53
C GLY A 84 19.20 5.33 0.32
N THR A 85 19.72 5.47 -0.91
CA THR A 85 19.07 4.89 -2.10
C THR A 85 19.04 3.36 -2.05
N PHE A 86 20.13 2.73 -1.58
CA PHE A 86 20.18 1.29 -1.31
C PHE A 86 20.50 1.06 0.16
N VAL A 87 19.63 0.33 0.86
CA VAL A 87 19.78 0.01 2.28
C VAL A 87 19.69 -1.50 2.48
N GLN A 88 20.68 -2.08 3.16
CA GLN A 88 20.65 -3.50 3.51
C GLN A 88 19.74 -3.72 4.72
N VAL A 89 18.55 -4.28 4.48
CA VAL A 89 17.56 -4.57 5.55
C VAL A 89 17.78 -5.93 6.23
N ALA A 90 18.42 -6.87 5.55
CA ALA A 90 18.69 -8.22 6.08
C ALA A 90 19.93 -8.86 5.43
N SER A 91 20.44 -9.94 6.03
CA SER A 91 21.42 -10.84 5.40
C SER A 91 21.08 -12.30 5.69
N LEU A 92 21.15 -13.14 4.65
CA LEU A 92 20.84 -14.57 4.77
C LEU A 92 21.74 -15.28 5.80
N GLU A 93 23.01 -14.90 5.90
CA GLU A 93 23.94 -15.47 6.89
C GLU A 93 23.46 -15.27 8.34
N LYS A 94 22.88 -14.09 8.65
CA LYS A 94 22.31 -13.83 9.97
C LYS A 94 20.96 -14.55 10.14
N LEU A 95 20.15 -14.58 9.09
CA LEU A 95 18.85 -15.25 9.11
C LEU A 95 19.00 -16.75 9.33
N TYR A 96 19.92 -17.42 8.64
CA TYR A 96 20.15 -18.87 8.78
C TYR A 96 20.79 -19.29 10.10
N LYS A 97 21.36 -18.35 10.88
CA LYS A 97 21.77 -18.63 12.27
C LYS A 97 20.60 -18.69 13.25
N THR A 98 19.45 -18.15 12.87
CA THR A 98 18.26 -18.04 13.73
C THR A 98 17.12 -18.93 13.23
N PHE A 99 16.90 -18.97 11.91
CA PHE A 99 15.86 -19.74 11.26
C PHE A 99 16.44 -21.03 10.68
N GLU A 100 16.41 -22.10 11.48
CA GLU A 100 16.82 -23.44 11.10
C GLU A 100 15.62 -24.30 10.66
N ARG A 101 15.88 -25.42 10.00
CA ARG A 101 14.84 -26.39 9.63
C ARG A 101 14.30 -27.08 10.89
N CYS A 102 13.00 -27.39 10.92
CA CYS A 102 12.38 -28.17 11.98
C CYS A 102 12.99 -29.57 12.12
#